data_AF-A0A3C1M4C4-F1
#
_entry.id   AF-A0A3C1M4C4-F1
#
_cell.length_a   1.000
_cell.length_b   1.000
_cell.length_c   1.000
_cell.angle_alpha   90.00
_cell.angle_beta   90.00
_cell.angle_gamma   90.00
#
_symmetry.space_group_name_H-M   'P 1'
#
loop_
_entity.id
_entity.type
_entity.pdbx_description
1 polymer ?
#
loop_
_entity_poly.entity_id
_entity_poly.type
_entity_poly.pdbx_seq_one_letter_code
_entity_poly.pdbx_strand_id
1 'polypeptide(L)'
;MDAQIPGREGKAVTGLTPAALAAWVEALGPQAGTLQVISPHHCWRLLLVGEGLLLAESGDRPLDPFLRKAKDVRPPLPNLPELERLVATDGVERLTLYRAIGSEETLPENTRQALQQTLYEVLLAIVLESELTVRWYPDRAIAALALPRWRFATLYKGLLPEVQRWRGLTYVRHPYQRVQLLDSDDTIAHVPLFAGVTGGRHPIVEIADRFRQDVFRTALKLDKLAEKRTVAILPLSPLTVSPEPIATAARAPTICVVDDSPVLLQQFAALLQEWGYDPLMVSQPQTAIAQMLAARPALAFLDINMPESSGFDLIAQIRRQPEIAKMPIVLVTSESNIANSLRAKWANSRFLAKPRSAGDIYTFRDALRRHLRELAPLLSDPLV
;
A
#
# COMPACT_ATOMS: atom_id res chain seq x y z
N MET A 1 -31.47 1.88 -8.16
CA MET A 1 -30.15 2.57 -8.15
C MET A 1 -29.11 1.49 -8.39
N ASP A 2 -28.58 1.46 -9.61
CA ASP A 2 -27.65 0.44 -10.08
C ASP A 2 -26.39 0.43 -9.21
N ALA A 3 -26.27 -0.60 -8.37
CA ALA A 3 -25.01 -0.94 -7.74
C ALA A 3 -24.08 -1.47 -8.85
N GLN A 4 -23.35 -0.54 -9.49
CA GLN A 4 -22.20 -0.88 -10.32
C GLN A 4 -21.36 -1.89 -9.55
N ILE A 5 -21.09 -3.03 -10.19
CA ILE A 5 -20.13 -4.03 -9.72
C ILE A 5 -18.88 -3.29 -9.23
N PRO A 6 -18.39 -3.53 -8.00
CA PRO A 6 -17.31 -2.76 -7.44
C PRO A 6 -16.05 -2.86 -8.31
N GLY A 7 -15.79 -1.77 -9.05
CA GLY A 7 -14.52 -1.28 -9.57
C GLY A 7 -13.61 -2.25 -10.33
N ARG A 8 -13.26 -1.89 -11.58
CA ARG A 8 -11.94 -2.25 -12.12
C ARG A 8 -10.89 -1.88 -11.07
N GLU A 9 -9.92 -2.76 -10.85
CA GLU A 9 -8.81 -2.59 -9.91
C GLU A 9 -8.30 -1.14 -9.87
N GLY A 10 -8.21 -0.58 -8.66
CA GLY A 10 -7.72 0.78 -8.41
C GLY A 10 -8.66 1.94 -8.77
N LYS A 11 -9.83 1.70 -9.37
CA LYS A 11 -10.79 2.78 -9.68
C LYS A 11 -11.43 3.32 -8.39
N ALA A 12 -11.37 4.64 -8.20
CA ALA A 12 -12.00 5.33 -7.08
C ALA A 12 -13.53 5.35 -7.23
N VAL A 13 -14.23 5.02 -6.16
CA VAL A 13 -15.67 5.24 -5.98
C VAL A 13 -15.83 6.29 -4.88
N THR A 14 -16.33 7.48 -5.23
CA THR A 14 -16.48 8.64 -4.34
C THR A 14 -17.92 8.78 -3.86
N GLY A 15 -18.17 9.59 -2.82
CA GLY A 15 -19.52 9.87 -2.34
C GLY A 15 -20.19 8.72 -1.57
N LEU A 16 -19.41 7.76 -1.09
CA LEU A 16 -19.95 6.64 -0.31
C LEU A 16 -20.24 7.08 1.13
N THR A 17 -21.43 6.75 1.62
CA THR A 17 -21.73 6.86 3.05
C THR A 17 -21.15 5.64 3.79
N PRO A 18 -20.89 5.74 5.11
CA PRO A 18 -20.48 4.58 5.89
C PRO A 18 -21.45 3.40 5.84
N ALA A 19 -22.76 3.66 5.71
CA ALA A 19 -23.75 2.60 5.55
C ALA A 19 -23.62 1.90 4.19
N ALA A 20 -23.33 2.66 3.13
CA ALA A 20 -23.07 2.09 1.81
C ALA A 20 -21.77 1.27 1.76
N LEU A 21 -20.78 1.60 2.59
CA LEU A 21 -19.52 0.83 2.69
C LEU A 21 -19.77 -0.63 3.09
N ALA A 22 -20.68 -0.89 4.03
CA ALA A 22 -20.99 -2.26 4.46
C ALA A 22 -21.58 -3.09 3.32
N ALA A 23 -22.57 -2.54 2.59
CA ALA A 23 -23.13 -3.19 1.41
C ALA A 23 -22.09 -3.37 0.28
N TRP A 24 -21.16 -2.42 0.16
CA TRP A 24 -20.06 -2.48 -0.81
C TRP A 24 -19.11 -3.64 -0.52
N VAL A 25 -18.75 -3.87 0.75
CA VAL A 25 -17.92 -5.00 1.18
C VAL A 25 -18.65 -6.33 0.92
N GLU A 26 -19.95 -6.42 1.19
CA GLU A 26 -20.75 -7.61 0.88
C GLU A 26 -20.76 -7.91 -0.64
N ALA A 27 -20.81 -6.87 -1.47
CA ALA A 27 -20.82 -7.00 -2.93
C ALA A 27 -19.48 -7.50 -3.54
N LEU A 28 -18.38 -7.51 -2.78
CA LEU A 28 -17.08 -8.06 -3.25
C LEU A 28 -17.13 -9.58 -3.51
N GLY A 29 -18.07 -10.29 -2.88
CA GLY A 29 -18.16 -11.75 -2.96
C GLY A 29 -16.95 -12.43 -2.31
N PRO A 30 -16.34 -13.48 -2.90
CA PRO A 30 -15.25 -14.25 -2.28
C PRO A 30 -13.85 -13.68 -2.52
N GLN A 31 -13.73 -12.45 -3.02
CA GLN A 31 -12.43 -11.86 -3.37
C GLN A 31 -11.58 -11.56 -2.13
N ALA A 32 -10.25 -11.64 -2.29
CA ALA A 32 -9.30 -11.19 -1.29
C ALA A 32 -8.52 -10.00 -1.81
N GLY A 33 -8.22 -9.04 -0.94
CA GLY A 33 -7.61 -7.79 -1.36
C GLY A 33 -7.55 -6.75 -0.25
N THR A 34 -7.02 -5.59 -0.62
CA THR A 34 -7.01 -4.40 0.23
C THR A 34 -8.06 -3.42 -0.25
N LEU A 35 -8.97 -3.06 0.66
CA LEU A 35 -9.87 -1.93 0.47
C LEU A 35 -9.24 -0.69 1.10
N GLN A 36 -8.86 0.26 0.26
CA GLN A 36 -8.45 1.57 0.70
C GLN A 36 -9.70 2.43 0.89
N VAL A 37 -9.83 3.03 2.07
CA VAL A 37 -10.93 3.94 2.44
C VAL A 37 -10.33 5.31 2.73
N ILE A 38 -10.86 6.35 2.13
CA ILE A 38 -10.30 7.70 2.14
C ILE A 38 -11.41 8.67 2.55
N SER A 39 -11.16 9.51 3.55
CA SER A 39 -11.97 10.69 3.88
C SER A 39 -11.19 11.97 3.54
N PRO A 40 -11.76 13.17 3.73
CA PRO A 40 -11.01 14.41 3.60
C PRO A 40 -9.83 14.54 4.59
N HIS A 41 -9.77 13.71 5.63
CA HIS A 41 -8.83 13.83 6.74
C HIS A 41 -7.92 12.61 6.96
N HIS A 42 -8.32 11.42 6.51
CA HIS A 42 -7.55 10.20 6.74
C HIS A 42 -7.64 9.20 5.57
N CYS A 43 -6.61 8.37 5.47
CA CYS A 43 -6.61 7.18 4.63
C CYS A 43 -6.43 5.94 5.50
N TRP A 44 -7.27 4.94 5.25
CA TRP A 44 -7.26 3.64 5.90
C TRP A 44 -7.05 2.53 4.89
N ARG A 45 -6.54 1.40 5.39
CA ARG A 45 -6.43 0.15 4.63
C ARG A 45 -7.11 -0.95 5.41
N LEU A 46 -8.04 -1.63 4.76
CA LEU A 46 -8.79 -2.76 5.30
C LEU A 46 -8.42 -4.00 4.50
N LEU A 47 -7.87 -5.02 5.17
CA LEU A 47 -7.54 -6.30 4.56
C LEU A 47 -8.77 -7.21 4.61
N LEU A 48 -9.30 -7.54 3.43
CA LEU A 48 -10.53 -8.31 3.30
C LEU A 48 -10.28 -9.64 2.61
N VAL A 49 -10.95 -10.68 3.10
CA VAL A 49 -11.12 -11.98 2.45
C VAL A 49 -12.61 -12.31 2.46
N GLY A 50 -13.24 -12.10 1.31
CA GLY A 50 -14.68 -12.01 1.17
C GLY A 50 -15.30 -10.99 2.12
N GLU A 51 -16.31 -11.40 2.89
CA GLU A 51 -16.93 -10.56 3.93
C GLU A 51 -16.10 -10.46 5.24
N GLY A 52 -14.97 -11.18 5.32
CA GLY A 52 -14.11 -11.21 6.49
C GLY A 52 -13.10 -10.07 6.49
N LEU A 53 -13.10 -9.26 7.53
CA LEU A 53 -12.06 -8.28 7.85
C LEU A 53 -11.00 -8.93 8.73
N LEU A 54 -9.75 -8.92 8.26
CA LEU A 54 -8.61 -9.54 8.96
C LEU A 54 -7.85 -8.50 9.78
N LEU A 55 -7.61 -7.34 9.18
CA LEU A 55 -6.79 -6.28 9.74
C LEU A 55 -7.23 -4.93 9.19
N ALA A 56 -7.07 -3.89 10.00
CA ALA A 56 -7.32 -2.51 9.62
C ALA A 56 -6.15 -1.64 10.07
N GLU A 57 -5.73 -0.72 9.21
CA GLU A 57 -4.63 0.19 9.47
C GLU A 57 -5.06 1.63 9.19
N SER A 58 -4.47 2.57 9.93
CA SER A 58 -4.64 4.01 9.76
C SER A 58 -3.29 4.71 9.83
N GLY A 59 -3.13 5.80 9.07
CA GLY A 59 -1.93 6.64 9.11
C GLY A 59 -0.78 6.14 8.23
N ASP A 60 0.36 6.84 8.33
CA ASP A 60 1.53 6.63 7.46
C ASP A 60 2.36 5.41 7.88
N ARG A 61 2.40 5.12 9.19
CA ARG A 61 3.15 3.99 9.73
C ARG A 61 2.35 2.68 9.65
N PRO A 62 2.93 1.60 9.12
CA PRO A 62 2.25 0.30 9.10
C PRO A 62 2.01 -0.23 10.51
N LEU A 63 0.89 -0.92 10.68
CA LEU A 63 0.49 -1.59 11.93
C LEU A 63 0.38 -0.71 13.18
N ASP A 64 0.48 0.61 13.09
CA ASP A 64 0.50 1.48 14.27
C ASP A 64 -0.73 1.28 15.20
N PRO A 65 -1.97 1.20 14.67
CA PRO A 65 -3.16 0.86 15.46
C PRO A 65 -3.08 -0.47 16.23
N PHE A 66 -2.41 -1.47 15.66
CA PHE A 66 -2.24 -2.77 16.31
C PHE A 66 -1.10 -2.74 17.33
N LEU A 67 0.05 -2.14 16.98
CA LEU A 67 1.24 -2.12 17.81
C LEU A 67 1.02 -1.44 19.16
N ARG A 68 0.28 -0.32 19.23
CA ARG A 68 0.03 0.32 20.55
C ARG A 68 -0.79 -0.59 21.47
N LYS A 69 -1.74 -1.36 20.93
CA LYS A 69 -2.54 -2.31 21.70
C LYS A 69 -1.74 -3.57 22.07
N ALA A 70 -0.91 -4.07 21.15
CA ALA A 70 -0.11 -5.28 21.34
C ALA A 70 0.90 -5.17 22.50
N LYS A 71 1.43 -3.97 22.78
CA LYS A 71 2.37 -3.70 23.89
C LYS A 71 1.83 -4.09 25.27
N ASP A 72 0.53 -3.94 25.45
CA ASP A 72 -0.14 -4.18 26.74
C ASP A 72 -0.77 -5.58 26.86
N VAL A 73 -0.71 -6.40 25.81
CA VAL A 73 -1.20 -7.78 25.81
C VAL A 73 -0.37 -8.65 26.77
N ARG A 74 -1.03 -9.52 27.53
CA ARG A 74 -0.40 -10.48 28.46
C ARG A 74 -0.98 -11.89 28.27
N PRO A 75 -0.18 -12.94 28.00
CA PRO A 75 1.26 -12.91 27.78
C PRO A 75 1.63 -12.06 26.56
N PRO A 76 2.82 -11.44 26.54
CA PRO A 76 3.23 -10.60 25.42
C PRO A 76 3.27 -11.43 24.12
N LEU A 77 2.96 -10.80 23.00
CA LEU A 77 3.11 -11.43 21.69
C LEU A 77 4.58 -11.80 21.49
N PRO A 78 4.94 -13.09 21.32
CA PRO A 78 6.34 -13.53 21.26
C PRO A 78 7.17 -12.80 20.21
N ASN A 79 6.53 -12.48 19.08
CA ASN A 79 7.18 -11.85 17.92
C ASN A 79 7.12 -10.32 17.95
N LEU A 80 6.61 -9.69 19.02
CA LEU A 80 6.43 -8.24 19.08
C LEU A 80 7.74 -7.46 18.85
N PRO A 81 8.89 -7.80 19.49
CA PRO A 81 10.13 -7.06 19.25
C PRO A 81 10.62 -7.18 17.80
N GLU A 82 10.41 -8.33 17.16
CA GLU A 82 10.75 -8.52 15.75
C GLU A 82 9.83 -7.69 14.84
N LEU A 83 8.53 -7.72 15.11
CA LEU A 83 7.53 -6.93 14.38
C LEU A 83 7.81 -5.43 14.48
N GLU A 84 8.17 -4.93 15.67
CA GLU A 84 8.55 -3.53 15.87
C GLU A 84 9.81 -3.15 15.08
N ARG A 85 10.82 -4.03 15.03
CA ARG A 85 12.02 -3.81 14.20
C ARG A 85 11.68 -3.78 12.71
N LEU A 86 10.84 -4.71 12.24
CA LEU A 86 10.44 -4.77 10.83
C LEU A 86 9.65 -3.53 10.42
N VAL A 87 8.74 -3.04 11.28
CA VAL A 87 7.99 -1.80 11.05
C VAL A 87 8.90 -0.56 11.04
N ALA A 88 9.98 -0.57 11.83
CA ALA A 88 10.98 0.50 11.83
C ALA A 88 11.99 0.44 10.67
N THR A 89 11.98 -0.65 9.89
CA THR A 89 12.88 -0.83 8.75
C THR A 89 12.21 -0.33 7.47
N ASP A 90 12.84 0.63 6.79
CA ASP A 90 12.33 1.16 5.53
C ASP A 90 12.34 0.09 4.43
N GLY A 91 11.33 0.12 3.57
CA GLY A 91 11.22 -0.77 2.42
C GLY A 91 10.72 -2.18 2.70
N VAL A 92 10.38 -2.52 3.95
CA VAL A 92 9.78 -3.84 4.27
C VAL A 92 8.38 -3.94 3.66
N GLU A 93 8.15 -4.98 2.87
CA GLU A 93 6.84 -5.26 2.29
C GLU A 93 5.77 -5.48 3.37
N ARG A 94 4.62 -4.82 3.24
CA ARG A 94 3.52 -4.93 4.24
C ARG A 94 3.04 -6.36 4.44
N LEU A 95 3.05 -7.18 3.38
CA LEU A 95 2.65 -8.57 3.48
C LEU A 95 3.56 -9.37 4.42
N THR A 96 4.85 -9.06 4.45
CA THR A 96 5.83 -9.62 5.40
C THR A 96 5.48 -9.21 6.83
N LEU A 97 5.12 -7.93 7.05
CA LEU A 97 4.66 -7.45 8.35
C LEU A 97 3.41 -8.18 8.83
N TYR A 98 2.42 -8.39 7.94
CA TYR A 98 1.18 -9.08 8.29
C TYR A 98 1.41 -10.55 8.66
N ARG A 99 2.32 -11.23 7.96
CA ARG A 99 2.71 -12.61 8.29
C ARG A 99 3.42 -12.72 9.63
N ALA A 100 4.19 -11.69 10.01
CA ALA A 100 4.92 -11.65 11.28
C ALA A 100 4.01 -11.51 12.52
N ILE A 101 2.74 -11.10 12.37
CA ILE A 101 1.77 -11.03 13.47
C ILE A 101 1.51 -12.44 14.06
N GLY A 102 1.44 -13.47 13.21
CA GLY A 102 1.23 -14.86 13.62
C GLY A 102 0.13 -15.58 12.86
N SER A 103 -0.11 -16.84 13.24
CA SER A 103 -1.16 -17.70 12.67
C SER A 103 -2.33 -17.90 13.64
N GLU A 104 -3.55 -18.08 13.12
CA GLU A 104 -4.78 -18.26 13.91
C GLU A 104 -4.67 -19.39 14.94
N GLU A 105 -3.98 -20.49 14.61
CA GLU A 105 -3.77 -21.64 15.50
C GLU A 105 -2.82 -21.32 16.67
N THR A 106 -1.85 -20.43 16.45
CA THR A 106 -0.80 -20.10 17.42
C THR A 106 -1.03 -18.76 18.11
N LEU A 107 -2.04 -17.99 17.70
CA LEU A 107 -2.25 -16.63 18.18
C LEU A 107 -2.90 -16.64 19.57
N PRO A 108 -2.26 -16.05 20.60
CA PRO A 108 -2.87 -15.95 21.92
C PRO A 108 -4.21 -15.21 21.87
N GLU A 109 -5.17 -15.65 22.68
CA GLU A 109 -6.52 -15.05 22.76
C GLU A 109 -6.47 -13.54 23.01
N ASN A 110 -5.58 -13.08 23.87
CA ASN A 110 -5.45 -11.65 24.17
C ASN A 110 -4.86 -10.85 22.99
N THR A 111 -4.05 -11.48 22.12
CA THR A 111 -3.62 -10.88 20.85
C THR A 111 -4.77 -10.81 19.86
N ARG A 112 -5.61 -11.85 19.78
CA ARG A 112 -6.84 -11.85 18.97
C ARG A 112 -7.79 -10.73 19.40
N GLN A 113 -7.91 -10.50 20.71
CA GLN A 113 -8.67 -9.37 21.25
C GLN A 113 -8.06 -8.02 20.87
N ALA A 114 -6.73 -7.86 20.93
CA ALA A 114 -6.06 -6.62 20.49
C ALA A 114 -6.26 -6.33 19.00
N LEU A 115 -6.20 -7.36 18.14
CA LEU A 115 -6.56 -7.23 16.72
C LEU A 115 -8.02 -6.79 16.56
N GLN A 116 -8.96 -7.45 17.26
CA GLN A 116 -10.36 -7.09 17.19
C GLN A 116 -10.63 -5.65 17.65
N GLN A 117 -10.01 -5.21 18.75
CA GLN A 117 -10.08 -3.83 19.24
C GLN A 117 -9.49 -2.85 18.22
N THR A 118 -8.44 -3.23 17.51
CA THR A 118 -7.87 -2.43 16.41
C THR A 118 -8.89 -2.24 15.29
N LEU A 119 -9.60 -3.32 14.91
CA LEU A 119 -10.66 -3.24 13.91
C LEU A 119 -11.80 -2.31 14.36
N TYR A 120 -12.26 -2.45 15.61
CA TYR A 120 -13.30 -1.57 16.16
C TYR A 120 -12.87 -0.11 16.18
N GLU A 121 -11.64 0.21 16.60
CA GLU A 121 -11.12 1.57 16.60
C GLU A 121 -11.10 2.19 15.20
N VAL A 122 -10.52 1.49 14.23
CA VAL A 122 -10.41 2.00 12.86
C VAL A 122 -11.79 2.13 12.20
N LEU A 123 -12.65 1.14 12.38
CA LEU A 123 -14.00 1.19 11.83
C LEU A 123 -14.85 2.28 12.50
N LEU A 124 -14.70 2.53 13.81
CA LEU A 124 -15.37 3.64 14.49
C LEU A 124 -15.00 4.98 13.84
N ALA A 125 -13.71 5.20 13.57
CA ALA A 125 -13.22 6.39 12.88
C ALA A 125 -13.86 6.52 11.49
N ILE A 126 -13.81 5.47 10.67
CA ILE A 126 -14.40 5.44 9.33
C ILE A 126 -15.91 5.75 9.36
N VAL A 127 -16.65 5.20 10.32
CA VAL A 127 -18.12 5.34 10.38
C VAL A 127 -18.55 6.73 10.89
N LEU A 128 -17.66 7.45 11.55
CA LEU A 128 -17.90 8.83 11.97
C LEU A 128 -17.65 9.85 10.84
N GLU A 129 -17.04 9.44 9.74
CA GLU A 129 -16.89 10.28 8.54
C GLU A 129 -18.22 10.46 7.81
N SER A 130 -18.40 11.64 7.20
CA SER A 130 -19.61 11.98 6.44
C SER A 130 -19.60 11.45 5.02
N GLU A 131 -18.42 11.38 4.41
CA GLU A 131 -18.24 10.99 3.02
C GLU A 131 -16.92 10.22 2.86
N LEU A 132 -16.98 9.14 2.08
CA LEU A 132 -15.86 8.25 1.83
C LEU A 132 -15.61 8.11 0.33
N THR A 133 -14.34 8.01 -0.01
CA THR A 133 -13.86 7.49 -1.29
C THR A 133 -13.20 6.14 -1.04
N VAL A 134 -13.54 5.13 -1.85
CA VAL A 134 -12.92 3.80 -1.73
C VAL A 134 -12.21 3.39 -3.01
N ARG A 135 -11.13 2.60 -2.85
CA ARG A 135 -10.40 1.95 -3.93
C ARG A 135 -10.12 0.50 -3.56
N TRP A 136 -10.32 -0.40 -4.51
CA TRP A 136 -10.12 -1.83 -4.31
C TRP A 136 -8.90 -2.34 -5.07
N TYR A 137 -8.09 -3.11 -4.36
CA TYR A 137 -6.88 -3.72 -4.86
C TYR A 137 -6.94 -5.22 -4.59
N PRO A 138 -7.36 -6.04 -5.56
CA PRO A 138 -7.35 -7.50 -5.42
C PRO A 138 -5.94 -8.01 -5.15
N ASP A 139 -5.80 -8.84 -4.12
CA ASP A 139 -4.53 -9.50 -3.80
C ASP A 139 -4.82 -10.86 -3.17
N ARG A 140 -4.56 -11.92 -3.93
CA ARG A 140 -4.77 -13.30 -3.47
C ARG A 140 -3.84 -13.69 -2.34
N ALA A 141 -2.70 -13.02 -2.17
CA ALA A 141 -1.78 -13.31 -1.08
C ALA A 141 -2.38 -12.98 0.29
N ILE A 142 -3.36 -12.06 0.34
CA ILE A 142 -4.11 -11.74 1.56
C ILE A 142 -4.97 -12.93 2.01
N ALA A 143 -5.52 -13.72 1.07
CA ALA A 143 -6.28 -14.93 1.42
C ALA A 143 -5.43 -15.99 2.14
N ALA A 144 -4.12 -15.98 1.89
CA ALA A 144 -3.16 -16.90 2.50
C ALA A 144 -2.64 -16.41 3.87
N LEU A 145 -3.04 -15.22 4.32
CA LEU A 145 -2.71 -14.77 5.67
C LEU A 145 -3.49 -15.60 6.69
N ALA A 146 -2.75 -16.21 7.62
CA ALA A 146 -3.32 -16.98 8.73
C ALA A 146 -3.79 -16.05 9.87
N LEU A 147 -4.52 -14.98 9.55
CA LEU A 147 -5.07 -14.07 10.54
C LEU A 147 -6.55 -14.40 10.82
N PRO A 148 -7.04 -14.17 12.06
CA PRO A 148 -8.44 -14.35 12.37
C PRO A 148 -9.33 -13.47 11.50
N ARG A 149 -10.53 -13.96 11.18
CA ARG A 149 -11.47 -13.29 10.26
C ARG A 149 -12.72 -12.88 11.01
N TRP A 150 -13.02 -11.59 11.05
CA TRP A 150 -14.25 -11.07 11.62
C TRP A 150 -15.19 -10.59 10.52
N ARG A 151 -16.45 -11.03 10.56
CA ARG A 151 -17.42 -10.60 9.55
C ARG A 151 -17.64 -9.09 9.64
N PHE A 152 -17.40 -8.37 8.54
CA PHE A 152 -17.48 -6.91 8.48
C PHE A 152 -18.85 -6.39 8.94
N ALA A 153 -19.93 -6.99 8.45
CA ALA A 153 -21.30 -6.61 8.81
C ALA A 153 -21.57 -6.74 10.32
N THR A 154 -20.98 -7.73 10.99
CA THR A 154 -21.11 -7.92 12.44
C THR A 154 -20.38 -6.82 13.21
N LEU A 155 -19.15 -6.51 12.83
CA LEU A 155 -18.36 -5.42 13.44
C LEU A 155 -19.08 -4.07 13.24
N TYR A 156 -19.52 -3.79 12.01
CA TYR A 156 -20.24 -2.57 11.67
C TYR A 156 -21.52 -2.39 12.50
N LYS A 157 -22.36 -3.43 12.60
CA LYS A 157 -23.57 -3.38 13.43
C LYS A 157 -23.26 -3.17 14.92
N GLY A 158 -22.21 -3.82 15.42
CA GLY A 158 -21.75 -3.67 16.80
C GLY A 158 -21.31 -2.25 17.17
N LEU A 159 -20.84 -1.47 16.18
CA LEU A 159 -20.39 -0.08 16.37
C LEU A 159 -21.53 0.93 16.45
N LEU A 160 -22.71 0.62 15.90
CA LEU A 160 -23.79 1.61 15.77
C LEU A 160 -24.19 2.27 17.10
N PRO A 161 -24.34 1.56 18.23
CA PRO A 161 -24.64 2.20 19.52
C PRO A 161 -23.55 3.18 19.97
N GLU A 162 -22.28 2.84 19.75
CA GLU A 162 -21.15 3.70 20.12
C GLU A 162 -21.07 4.94 19.22
N VAL A 163 -21.31 4.79 17.92
CA VAL A 163 -21.41 5.91 16.96
C VAL A 163 -22.51 6.89 17.40
N GLN A 164 -23.67 6.40 17.85
CA GLN A 164 -24.74 7.28 18.35
C GLN A 164 -24.33 8.03 19.62
N ARG A 165 -23.65 7.35 20.55
CA ARG A 165 -23.11 8.01 21.74
C ARG A 165 -22.09 9.08 21.39
N TRP A 166 -21.21 8.81 20.42
CA TRP A 166 -20.19 9.74 19.95
C TRP A 166 -20.81 10.99 19.30
N ARG A 167 -21.86 10.81 18.48
CA ARG A 167 -22.60 11.92 17.87
C ARG A 167 -23.27 12.85 18.90
N GLY A 168 -23.53 12.35 20.11
CA GLY A 168 -24.06 13.14 21.22
C GLY A 168 -23.05 14.06 21.93
N LEU A 169 -21.76 13.92 21.66
CA LEU A 169 -20.72 14.81 22.21
C LEU A 169 -20.75 16.17 21.51
N THR A 170 -20.29 17.24 22.17
CA THR A 170 -20.40 18.61 21.63
C THR A 170 -19.15 19.06 20.88
N TYR A 171 -17.98 18.79 21.44
CA TYR A 171 -16.67 19.23 20.95
C TYR A 171 -15.88 18.08 20.32
N VAL A 172 -15.98 16.88 20.90
CA VAL A 172 -15.29 15.69 20.40
C VAL A 172 -16.16 14.97 19.37
N ARG A 173 -15.89 15.23 18.09
CA ARG A 173 -16.60 14.69 16.93
C ARG A 173 -15.92 13.47 16.30
N HIS A 174 -14.63 13.26 16.53
CA HIS A 174 -13.88 12.16 15.92
C HIS A 174 -12.73 11.64 16.79
N PRO A 175 -12.45 10.32 16.84
CA PRO A 175 -11.38 9.71 17.65
C PRO A 175 -9.96 10.19 17.31
N TYR A 176 -9.76 10.70 16.10
CA TYR A 176 -8.46 11.23 15.66
C TYR A 176 -8.29 12.74 15.87
N GLN A 177 -9.28 13.42 16.47
CA GLN A 177 -9.05 14.80 16.90
C GLN A 177 -7.94 14.86 17.95
N ARG A 178 -7.20 15.96 17.92
CA ARG A 178 -6.11 16.21 18.86
C ARG A 178 -6.59 17.15 19.96
N VAL A 179 -5.93 17.09 21.10
CA VAL A 179 -6.29 17.90 22.27
C VAL A 179 -5.13 18.82 22.61
N GLN A 180 -5.43 20.09 22.82
CA GLN A 180 -4.49 21.12 23.27
C GLN A 180 -4.99 21.77 24.56
N LEU A 181 -4.11 22.03 25.53
CA LEU A 181 -4.47 22.86 26.69
C LEU A 181 -4.53 24.34 26.30
N LEU A 182 -5.47 25.10 26.85
CA LEU A 182 -5.76 26.46 26.39
C LEU A 182 -4.98 27.60 27.07
N ASP A 183 -4.38 27.44 28.26
CA ASP A 183 -3.37 28.37 28.88
C ASP A 183 -3.12 27.97 30.36
N SER A 184 -2.16 28.49 31.15
CA SER A 184 -0.76 28.99 31.05
C SER A 184 -0.36 29.60 32.42
N ASP A 185 -1.34 29.94 33.27
CA ASP A 185 -1.16 30.57 34.60
C ASP A 185 -1.18 29.56 35.76
N ASP A 186 -0.23 28.62 35.82
CA ASP A 186 0.05 27.83 37.04
C ASP A 186 -1.13 27.04 37.67
N THR A 187 -2.14 26.68 36.89
CA THR A 187 -3.07 25.57 37.24
C THR A 187 -2.52 24.20 36.84
N ILE A 188 -1.20 24.10 36.69
CA ILE A 188 -0.44 22.85 36.49
C ILE A 188 -0.68 21.87 37.66
N ALA A 189 -1.05 22.37 38.84
CA ALA A 189 -1.30 21.57 40.03
C ALA A 189 -2.56 20.68 39.99
N HIS A 190 -3.49 20.86 39.03
CA HIS A 190 -4.81 20.22 39.08
C HIS A 190 -5.19 19.31 37.90
N VAL A 191 -4.30 19.09 36.92
CA VAL A 191 -4.53 18.07 35.87
C VAL A 191 -3.32 17.12 35.75
N PRO A 192 -3.10 16.22 36.74
CA PRO A 192 -1.94 15.33 36.77
C PRO A 192 -1.93 14.31 35.62
N LEU A 193 -3.11 13.97 35.07
CA LEU A 193 -3.21 12.89 34.11
C LEU A 193 -2.80 13.30 32.69
N PHE A 194 -3.01 14.54 32.22
CA PHE A 194 -2.97 14.83 30.77
C PHE A 194 -1.83 15.74 30.29
N ALA A 195 -1.02 16.32 31.18
CA ALA A 195 0.00 17.32 30.82
C ALA A 195 1.00 16.86 29.73
N GLY A 196 1.34 15.57 29.67
CA GLY A 196 2.27 15.00 28.66
C GLY A 196 1.63 14.59 27.33
N VAL A 197 0.31 14.71 27.17
CA VAL A 197 -0.41 14.30 25.95
C VAL A 197 -1.22 15.41 25.29
N THR A 198 -1.52 16.49 26.02
CA THR A 198 -2.33 17.61 25.54
C THR A 198 -1.52 18.76 24.96
N GLY A 199 -0.35 18.45 24.40
CA GLY A 199 0.47 19.40 23.63
C GLY A 199 0.02 19.58 22.18
N GLY A 200 -1.20 19.16 21.83
CA GLY A 200 -1.72 19.21 20.46
C GLY A 200 -1.12 18.19 19.49
N ARG A 201 -0.37 17.19 19.99
CA ARG A 201 0.36 16.22 19.14
C ARG A 201 -0.33 14.86 19.02
N HIS A 202 -1.02 14.41 20.07
CA HIS A 202 -1.59 13.07 20.13
C HIS A 202 -3.11 13.09 19.84
N PRO A 203 -3.59 12.18 18.98
CA PRO A 203 -5.03 11.96 18.79
C PRO A 203 -5.65 11.31 20.03
N ILE A 204 -6.96 11.48 20.22
CA ILE A 204 -7.70 10.96 21.38
C ILE A 204 -7.54 9.43 21.55
N VAL A 205 -7.44 8.66 20.47
CA VAL A 205 -7.15 7.22 20.53
C VAL A 205 -5.82 6.89 21.21
N GLU A 206 -4.75 7.61 20.89
CA GLU A 206 -3.44 7.41 21.52
C GLU A 206 -3.46 7.83 22.99
N ILE A 207 -4.24 8.87 23.32
CA ILE A 207 -4.46 9.28 24.70
C ILE A 207 -5.14 8.15 25.46
N ALA A 208 -6.23 7.61 24.93
CA ALA A 208 -6.98 6.51 25.54
C ALA A 208 -6.09 5.28 25.78
N ASP A 209 -5.30 4.87 24.78
CA ASP A 209 -4.35 3.75 24.89
C ASP A 209 -3.30 4.03 25.97
N ARG A 210 -2.70 5.24 26.01
CA ARG A 210 -1.67 5.61 27.01
C ARG A 210 -2.20 5.51 28.44
N PHE A 211 -3.46 5.85 28.67
CA PHE A 211 -4.10 5.73 29.99
C PHE A 211 -4.80 4.39 30.22
N ARG A 212 -4.73 3.45 29.27
CA ARG A 212 -5.45 2.17 29.29
C ARG A 212 -6.94 2.37 29.59
N GLN A 213 -7.54 3.35 28.93
CA GLN A 213 -8.95 3.71 29.07
C GLN A 213 -9.69 3.43 27.77
N ASP A 214 -10.98 3.15 27.92
CA ASP A 214 -11.90 3.13 26.79
C ASP A 214 -11.88 4.48 26.03
N VAL A 215 -11.85 4.42 24.71
CA VAL A 215 -11.71 5.61 23.85
C VAL A 215 -12.90 6.55 24.02
N PHE A 216 -14.12 6.02 24.11
CA PHE A 216 -15.31 6.84 24.32
C PHE A 216 -15.31 7.47 25.71
N ARG A 217 -14.92 6.74 26.77
CA ARG A 217 -14.76 7.33 28.11
C ARG A 217 -13.76 8.48 28.13
N THR A 218 -12.66 8.34 27.37
CA THR A 218 -11.66 9.39 27.22
C THR A 218 -12.23 10.59 26.47
N ALA A 219 -12.91 10.36 25.35
CA ALA A 219 -13.62 11.38 24.58
C ALA A 219 -14.63 12.15 25.45
N LEU A 220 -15.45 11.46 26.25
CA LEU A 220 -16.44 12.09 27.13
C LEU A 220 -15.80 12.98 28.20
N LYS A 221 -14.67 12.58 28.79
CA LYS A 221 -13.94 13.42 29.76
C LYS A 221 -13.40 14.68 29.08
N LEU A 222 -12.83 14.52 27.89
CA LEU A 222 -12.27 15.63 27.11
C LEU A 222 -13.36 16.60 26.62
N ASP A 223 -14.53 16.08 26.24
CA ASP A 223 -15.68 16.89 25.85
C ASP A 223 -16.14 17.82 26.99
N LYS A 224 -16.22 17.28 28.22
CA LYS A 224 -16.53 18.06 29.44
C LYS A 224 -15.43 19.06 29.80
N LEU A 225 -14.16 18.74 29.54
CA LEU A 225 -13.06 19.69 29.75
C LEU A 225 -13.06 20.80 28.71
N ALA A 226 -13.47 20.51 27.48
CA ALA A 226 -13.63 21.50 26.42
C ALA A 226 -14.78 22.46 26.70
N GLU A 227 -15.90 21.94 27.22
CA GLU A 227 -17.03 22.75 27.70
C GLU A 227 -16.58 23.76 28.78
N LYS A 228 -15.69 23.33 29.69
CA LYS A 228 -15.10 24.17 30.74
C LYS A 228 -13.93 25.03 30.25
N ARG A 229 -13.64 25.05 28.94
CA ARG A 229 -12.51 25.77 28.32
C ARG A 229 -11.14 25.42 28.92
N THR A 230 -10.99 24.22 29.47
CA THR A 230 -9.71 23.71 29.97
C THR A 230 -8.84 23.19 28.81
N VAL A 231 -9.47 22.57 27.82
CA VAL A 231 -8.80 22.08 26.60
C VAL A 231 -9.50 22.60 25.35
N ALA A 232 -8.75 22.76 24.28
CA ALA A 232 -9.25 22.86 22.92
C ALA A 232 -9.22 21.47 22.27
N ILE A 233 -10.34 21.09 21.67
CA ILE A 233 -10.38 19.96 20.74
C ILE A 233 -10.09 20.52 19.35
N LEU A 234 -8.93 20.15 18.81
CA LEU A 234 -8.48 20.63 17.51
C LEU A 234 -9.29 19.96 16.39
N PRO A 235 -9.61 20.69 15.31
CA PRO A 235 -10.22 20.09 14.14
C PRO A 235 -9.28 19.06 13.51
N LEU A 236 -9.86 18.12 12.74
CA LEU A 236 -9.06 17.20 11.95
C LEU A 236 -8.26 17.98 10.91
N SER A 237 -6.97 17.68 10.79
CA SER A 237 -6.15 18.25 9.72
C SER A 237 -6.63 17.69 8.38
N PRO A 238 -6.81 18.52 7.34
CA PRO A 238 -7.10 18.00 6.02
C PRO A 238 -5.95 17.11 5.57
N LEU A 239 -6.27 16.03 4.86
CA LEU A 239 -5.29 15.26 4.13
C LEU A 239 -4.58 16.21 3.15
N THR A 240 -3.31 16.47 3.38
CA THR A 240 -2.42 17.07 2.38
C THR A 240 -2.05 15.99 1.36
N VAL A 241 -3.05 15.37 0.74
CA VAL A 241 -2.84 14.40 -0.33
C VAL A 241 -2.76 15.22 -1.60
N SER A 242 -1.54 15.43 -2.11
CA SER A 242 -1.36 15.55 -3.56
C SER A 242 -2.09 14.38 -4.19
N PRO A 243 -2.86 14.56 -5.28
CA PRO A 243 -3.60 13.49 -5.95
C PRO A 243 -2.63 12.57 -6.70
N GLU A 244 -1.65 12.02 -6.01
CA GLU A 244 -0.91 10.87 -6.46
C GLU A 244 -1.65 9.62 -5.99
N PRO A 245 -1.73 8.58 -6.83
CA PRO A 245 -2.17 7.28 -6.36
C PRO A 245 -1.30 6.90 -5.16
N ILE A 246 -1.93 6.72 -4.00
CA ILE A 246 -1.29 6.13 -2.84
C ILE A 246 -0.68 4.83 -3.33
N ALA A 247 0.64 4.78 -3.38
CA ALA A 247 1.39 3.61 -3.78
C ALA A 247 0.92 2.43 -2.91
N THR A 248 0.10 1.56 -3.48
CA THR A 248 0.30 0.12 -3.30
C THR A 248 1.80 -0.07 -3.44
N ALA A 249 2.48 -0.70 -2.47
CA ALA A 249 3.91 -0.97 -2.55
C ALA A 249 4.22 -1.27 -4.02
N ALA A 250 4.87 -0.33 -4.72
CA ALA A 250 5.02 -0.51 -6.15
C ALA A 250 5.90 -1.73 -6.24
N ARG A 251 5.33 -2.85 -6.70
CA ARG A 251 6.16 -3.94 -7.16
C ARG A 251 7.15 -3.27 -8.09
N ALA A 252 8.43 -3.49 -7.79
CA ALA A 252 9.53 -3.08 -8.66
C ALA A 252 9.08 -3.41 -10.09
N PRO A 253 9.00 -2.41 -11.00
CA PRO A 253 8.42 -2.63 -12.31
C PRO A 253 9.15 -3.78 -12.98
N THR A 254 8.39 -4.79 -13.44
CA THR A 254 8.99 -5.97 -14.04
C THR A 254 9.60 -5.59 -15.39
N ILE A 255 10.89 -5.84 -15.56
CA ILE A 255 11.64 -5.56 -16.80
C ILE A 255 11.96 -6.89 -17.48
N CYS A 256 11.42 -7.08 -18.67
CA CYS A 256 11.70 -8.28 -19.45
C CYS A 256 12.95 -8.10 -20.30
N VAL A 257 13.83 -9.10 -20.31
CA VAL A 257 14.98 -9.15 -21.22
C VAL A 257 14.92 -10.48 -21.97
N VAL A 258 14.91 -10.43 -23.29
CA VAL A 258 14.92 -11.60 -24.16
C VAL A 258 16.23 -11.62 -24.95
N ASP A 259 17.08 -12.60 -24.66
CA ASP A 259 18.41 -12.77 -25.25
C ASP A 259 18.81 -14.24 -25.16
N ASP A 260 19.41 -14.82 -26.20
CA ASP A 260 19.79 -16.23 -26.22
C ASP A 260 21.09 -16.50 -25.42
N SER A 261 21.84 -15.46 -25.05
CA SER A 261 23.04 -15.56 -24.23
C SER A 261 22.72 -15.60 -22.74
N PRO A 262 22.93 -16.74 -22.05
CA PRO A 262 22.67 -16.84 -20.61
C PRO A 262 23.55 -15.90 -19.78
N VAL A 263 24.77 -15.61 -20.26
CA VAL A 263 25.73 -14.72 -19.61
C VAL A 263 25.21 -13.28 -19.62
N LEU A 264 24.67 -12.81 -20.75
CA LEU A 264 24.08 -11.47 -20.85
C LEU A 264 22.85 -11.35 -19.96
N LEU A 265 21.97 -12.36 -19.97
CA LEU A 265 20.79 -12.38 -19.09
C LEU A 265 21.16 -12.30 -17.60
N GLN A 266 22.18 -13.04 -17.16
CA GLN A 266 22.65 -12.97 -15.76
C GLN A 266 23.18 -11.59 -15.41
N GLN A 267 23.95 -10.95 -16.29
CA GLN A 267 24.48 -9.61 -16.08
C GLN A 267 23.36 -8.55 -16.04
N PHE A 268 22.38 -8.65 -16.93
CA PHE A 268 21.20 -7.79 -16.94
C PHE A 268 20.38 -7.95 -15.66
N ALA A 269 20.13 -9.19 -15.24
CA ALA A 269 19.38 -9.48 -14.02
C ALA A 269 20.03 -8.85 -12.79
N ALA A 270 21.35 -9.00 -12.65
CA ALA A 270 22.10 -8.41 -11.54
C ALA A 270 22.01 -6.88 -11.53
N LEU A 271 22.17 -6.23 -12.70
CA LEU A 271 22.06 -4.78 -12.82
C LEU A 271 20.65 -4.26 -12.52
N LEU A 272 19.62 -4.93 -13.04
CA LEU A 272 18.23 -4.55 -12.82
C LEU A 272 17.84 -4.69 -11.34
N GLN A 273 18.26 -5.79 -10.68
CA GLN A 273 18.04 -5.99 -9.25
C GLN A 273 18.77 -4.94 -8.41
N GLU A 274 20.06 -4.67 -8.71
CA GLU A 274 20.85 -3.61 -8.06
C GLU A 274 20.14 -2.25 -8.15
N TRP A 275 19.46 -1.98 -9.26
CA TRP A 275 18.76 -0.72 -9.49
C TRP A 275 17.30 -0.73 -9.03
N GLY A 276 16.81 -1.79 -8.39
CA GLY A 276 15.47 -1.84 -7.80
C GLY A 276 14.35 -2.24 -8.75
N TYR A 277 14.66 -2.95 -9.85
CA TYR A 277 13.70 -3.54 -10.78
C TYR A 277 13.49 -5.04 -10.54
N ASP A 278 12.37 -5.59 -11.01
CA ASP A 278 12.09 -7.03 -11.00
C ASP A 278 12.44 -7.65 -12.37
N PRO A 279 13.54 -8.41 -12.51
CA PRO A 279 13.96 -8.91 -13.82
C PRO A 279 13.19 -10.18 -14.24
N LEU A 280 12.59 -10.14 -15.44
CA LEU A 280 12.09 -11.32 -16.14
C LEU A 280 13.03 -11.70 -17.30
N MET A 281 13.91 -12.68 -17.07
CA MET A 281 14.90 -13.11 -18.06
C MET A 281 14.39 -14.27 -18.89
N VAL A 282 14.39 -14.12 -20.22
CA VAL A 282 13.87 -15.13 -21.15
C VAL A 282 14.95 -15.51 -22.15
N SER A 283 15.44 -16.74 -22.08
CA SER A 283 16.46 -17.28 -22.99
C SER A 283 15.89 -17.93 -24.25
N GLN A 284 14.59 -18.25 -24.25
CA GLN A 284 13.90 -18.93 -25.34
C GLN A 284 12.76 -18.06 -25.88
N PRO A 285 12.91 -17.45 -27.07
CA PRO A 285 11.93 -16.51 -27.64
C PRO A 285 10.52 -17.09 -27.78
N GLN A 286 10.39 -18.40 -27.98
CA GLN A 286 9.10 -19.09 -28.13
C GLN A 286 8.25 -19.00 -26.86
N THR A 287 8.90 -18.91 -25.70
CA THR A 287 8.21 -18.80 -24.40
C THR A 287 7.94 -17.36 -24.00
N ALA A 288 8.52 -16.37 -24.70
CA ALA A 288 8.50 -14.97 -24.31
C ALA A 288 7.09 -14.40 -24.21
N ILE A 289 6.22 -14.68 -25.18
CA ILE A 289 4.83 -14.17 -25.16
C ILE A 289 4.06 -14.69 -23.95
N ALA A 290 4.14 -15.99 -23.66
CA ALA A 290 3.44 -16.59 -22.52
C ALA A 290 3.93 -16.00 -21.18
N GLN A 291 5.25 -15.85 -21.04
CA GLN A 291 5.85 -15.26 -19.85
C GLN A 291 5.50 -13.77 -19.70
N MET A 292 5.52 -12.99 -20.80
CA MET A 292 5.13 -11.57 -20.79
C MET A 292 3.64 -11.38 -20.47
N LEU A 293 2.75 -12.25 -20.94
CA LEU A 293 1.33 -12.19 -20.60
C LEU A 293 1.07 -12.49 -19.12
N ALA A 294 1.81 -13.44 -18.54
CA ALA A 294 1.72 -13.77 -17.12
C ALA A 294 2.29 -12.68 -16.21
N ALA A 295 3.45 -12.13 -16.55
CA ALA A 295 4.17 -11.18 -15.72
C ALA A 295 3.81 -9.70 -15.98
N ARG A 296 3.22 -9.39 -17.14
CA ARG A 296 2.86 -8.03 -17.59
C ARG A 296 3.98 -7.00 -17.38
N PRO A 297 5.15 -7.18 -18.03
CA PRO A 297 6.29 -6.31 -17.82
C PRO A 297 6.02 -4.86 -18.23
N ALA A 298 6.65 -3.93 -17.54
CA ALA A 298 6.57 -2.49 -17.82
C ALA A 298 7.39 -2.10 -19.05
N LEU A 299 8.46 -2.85 -19.35
CA LEU A 299 9.38 -2.62 -20.46
C LEU A 299 10.01 -3.94 -20.88
N ALA A 300 10.27 -4.10 -22.19
CA ALA A 300 11.06 -5.22 -22.72
C ALA A 300 12.31 -4.75 -23.47
N PHE A 301 13.44 -5.40 -23.18
CA PHE A 301 14.67 -5.36 -23.97
C PHE A 301 14.75 -6.63 -24.80
N LEU A 302 14.82 -6.52 -26.12
CA LEU A 302 14.84 -7.67 -27.03
C LEU A 302 16.12 -7.67 -27.85
N ASP A 303 16.82 -8.79 -27.88
CA ASP A 303 17.87 -8.99 -28.88
C ASP A 303 17.24 -9.10 -30.28
N ILE A 304 17.96 -8.57 -31.28
CA ILE A 304 17.57 -8.67 -32.68
C ILE A 304 17.98 -10.02 -33.27
N ASN A 305 19.16 -10.51 -32.87
CA ASN A 305 19.84 -11.65 -33.49
C ASN A 305 19.75 -12.89 -32.60
N MET A 306 18.59 -13.54 -32.56
CA MET A 306 18.41 -14.80 -31.82
C MET A 306 18.31 -15.99 -32.77
N PRO A 307 18.81 -17.18 -32.38
CA PRO A 307 18.55 -18.42 -33.08
C PRO A 307 17.03 -18.65 -33.16
N GLU A 308 16.55 -19.12 -34.31
CA GLU A 308 15.15 -19.54 -34.54
C GLU A 308 14.09 -18.43 -34.64
N SER A 309 14.33 -17.20 -34.18
CA SER A 309 13.40 -16.08 -34.38
C SER A 309 14.09 -14.71 -34.35
N SER A 310 13.67 -13.78 -35.21
CA SER A 310 14.16 -12.41 -35.14
C SER A 310 13.44 -11.63 -34.04
N GLY A 311 14.13 -10.73 -33.35
CA GLY A 311 13.51 -9.78 -32.42
C GLY A 311 12.36 -8.97 -33.06
N PHE A 312 12.38 -8.77 -34.39
CA PHE A 312 11.29 -8.13 -35.13
C PHE A 312 10.02 -8.99 -35.22
N ASP A 313 10.16 -10.30 -35.37
CA ASP A 313 9.02 -11.22 -35.40
C ASP A 313 8.37 -11.28 -34.02
N LEU A 314 9.18 -11.26 -32.96
CA LEU A 314 8.70 -11.20 -31.59
C LEU A 314 7.95 -9.89 -31.32
N ILE A 315 8.42 -8.75 -31.82
CA ILE A 315 7.68 -7.48 -31.76
C ILE A 315 6.31 -7.62 -32.43
N ALA A 316 6.25 -8.18 -33.64
CA ALA A 316 4.98 -8.36 -34.35
C ALA A 316 4.00 -9.25 -33.55
N GLN A 317 4.51 -10.28 -32.88
CA GLN A 317 3.72 -11.13 -31.98
C GLN A 317 3.23 -10.37 -30.74
N ILE A 318 4.09 -9.59 -30.09
CA ILE A 318 3.72 -8.76 -28.92
C ILE A 318 2.64 -7.75 -29.31
N ARG A 319 2.76 -7.08 -30.46
CA ARG A 319 1.79 -6.08 -30.93
C ARG A 319 0.43 -6.67 -31.28
N ARG A 320 0.33 -7.99 -31.51
CA ARG A 320 -0.94 -8.71 -31.71
C ARG A 320 -1.65 -9.06 -30.40
N GLN A 321 -0.98 -8.96 -29.25
CA GLN A 321 -1.55 -9.29 -27.94
C GLN A 321 -2.12 -8.04 -27.25
N PRO A 322 -3.44 -7.87 -27.10
CA PRO A 322 -4.04 -6.63 -26.59
C PRO A 322 -3.51 -6.20 -25.22
N GLU A 323 -3.17 -7.15 -24.35
CA GLU A 323 -2.71 -6.90 -22.98
C GLU A 323 -1.31 -6.29 -22.90
N ILE A 324 -0.42 -6.60 -23.86
CA ILE A 324 0.98 -6.14 -23.87
C ILE A 324 1.33 -5.33 -25.13
N ALA A 325 0.37 -5.09 -26.03
CA ALA A 325 0.59 -4.40 -27.31
C ALA A 325 1.15 -2.98 -27.13
N LYS A 326 0.84 -2.31 -26.01
CA LYS A 326 1.31 -0.96 -25.70
C LYS A 326 2.62 -0.90 -24.91
N MET A 327 3.14 -2.05 -24.46
CA MET A 327 4.38 -2.12 -23.70
C MET A 327 5.55 -1.52 -24.52
N PRO A 328 6.34 -0.60 -23.94
CA PRO A 328 7.57 -0.11 -24.55
C PRO A 328 8.54 -1.25 -24.87
N ILE A 329 9.23 -1.17 -26.00
CA ILE A 329 10.23 -2.15 -26.43
C ILE A 329 11.51 -1.39 -26.82
N VAL A 330 12.65 -1.85 -26.29
CA VAL A 330 13.99 -1.39 -26.67
C VAL A 330 14.72 -2.55 -27.33
N LEU A 331 15.15 -2.35 -28.57
CA LEU A 331 15.96 -3.34 -29.29
C LEU A 331 17.42 -3.25 -28.86
N VAL A 332 18.01 -4.37 -28.48
CA VAL A 332 19.41 -4.50 -28.08
C VAL A 332 20.18 -5.13 -29.25
N THR A 333 21.27 -4.50 -29.71
CA THR A 333 21.98 -4.94 -30.94
C THR A 333 23.49 -4.81 -30.86
N SER A 334 24.21 -5.78 -31.43
CA SER A 334 25.67 -5.75 -31.59
C SER A 334 26.14 -4.86 -32.76
N GLU A 335 25.24 -4.48 -33.67
CA GLU A 335 25.59 -3.84 -34.95
C GLU A 335 25.19 -2.36 -35.02
N SER A 336 26.20 -1.49 -34.90
CA SER A 336 26.06 -0.03 -34.99
C SER A 336 25.72 0.46 -36.41
N ASN A 337 26.07 -0.29 -37.46
CA ASN A 337 25.93 0.16 -38.85
C ASN A 337 24.55 -0.16 -39.48
N ILE A 338 23.80 -1.12 -38.94
CA ILE A 338 22.44 -1.45 -39.42
C ILE A 338 21.37 -0.52 -38.77
N ALA A 339 21.76 0.27 -37.77
CA ALA A 339 20.86 1.17 -37.05
C ALA A 339 20.20 2.22 -37.95
N ASN A 340 20.85 2.73 -39.00
CA ASN A 340 20.26 3.81 -39.83
C ASN A 340 19.19 3.33 -40.82
N SER A 341 19.33 2.14 -41.40
CA SER A 341 18.32 1.56 -42.31
C SER A 341 17.14 0.94 -41.55
N LEU A 342 17.37 0.37 -40.36
CA LEU A 342 16.32 -0.17 -39.50
C LEU A 342 15.52 0.91 -38.76
N ARG A 343 16.16 2.03 -38.36
CA ARG A 343 15.48 3.20 -37.78
C ARG A 343 14.46 3.82 -38.73
N ALA A 344 14.70 3.80 -40.04
CA ALA A 344 13.79 4.36 -41.04
C ALA A 344 12.48 3.54 -41.19
N LYS A 345 12.53 2.22 -40.99
CA LYS A 345 11.33 1.34 -41.05
C LYS A 345 10.52 1.31 -39.75
N TRP A 346 11.16 1.57 -38.62
CA TRP A 346 10.56 1.50 -37.29
C TRP A 346 10.86 2.78 -36.50
N ALA A 347 10.48 3.94 -37.05
CA ALA A 347 10.85 5.26 -36.56
C ALA A 347 10.44 5.56 -35.09
N ASN A 348 9.54 4.74 -34.51
CA ASN A 348 9.11 4.84 -33.12
C ASN A 348 9.76 3.80 -32.19
N SER A 349 10.75 3.03 -32.64
CA SER A 349 11.47 2.04 -31.83
C SER A 349 12.76 2.61 -31.25
N ARG A 350 13.02 2.31 -29.98
CA ARG A 350 14.26 2.68 -29.27
C ARG A 350 15.31 1.60 -29.41
N PHE A 351 16.59 1.99 -29.41
CA PHE A 351 17.71 1.08 -29.61
C PHE A 351 18.77 1.25 -28.51
N LEU A 352 19.44 0.16 -28.17
CA LEU A 352 20.56 0.08 -27.25
C LEU A 352 21.66 -0.79 -27.87
N ALA A 353 22.88 -0.27 -27.99
CA ALA A 353 24.00 -1.01 -28.57
C ALA A 353 24.67 -1.89 -27.49
N LYS A 354 24.90 -3.18 -27.75
CA LYS A 354 25.64 -4.07 -26.84
C LYS A 354 27.09 -3.59 -26.67
N PRO A 355 27.69 -3.68 -25.47
CA PRO A 355 29.08 -3.30 -25.26
C PRO A 355 30.02 -4.24 -26.03
N ARG A 356 31.00 -3.70 -26.75
CA ARG A 356 31.95 -4.49 -27.57
C ARG A 356 33.29 -4.70 -26.88
N SER A 357 33.61 -3.84 -25.92
CA SER A 357 34.82 -3.88 -25.12
C SER A 357 34.52 -3.48 -23.68
N ALA A 358 35.45 -3.74 -22.76
CA ALA A 358 35.32 -3.33 -21.37
C ALA A 358 35.14 -1.81 -21.20
N GLY A 359 35.71 -1.01 -22.12
CA GLY A 359 35.55 0.46 -22.12
C GLY A 359 34.13 0.92 -22.45
N ASP A 360 33.34 0.11 -23.16
CA ASP A 360 31.97 0.48 -23.59
C ASP A 360 30.91 0.20 -22.52
N ILE A 361 31.27 -0.53 -21.45
CA ILE A 361 30.34 -0.96 -20.41
C ILE A 361 29.70 0.24 -19.69
N TYR A 362 30.47 1.30 -19.42
CA TYR A 362 29.95 2.50 -18.78
C TYR A 362 28.91 3.22 -19.65
N THR A 363 29.21 3.39 -20.94
CA THR A 363 28.30 4.01 -21.92
C THR A 363 27.02 3.19 -22.07
N PHE A 364 27.15 1.86 -22.10
CA PHE A 364 26.02 0.95 -22.13
C PHE A 364 25.14 1.06 -20.89
N ARG A 365 25.74 1.03 -19.68
CA ARG A 365 25.02 1.19 -18.41
C ARG A 365 24.27 2.52 -18.34
N ASP A 366 24.90 3.62 -18.79
CA ASP A 366 24.25 4.94 -18.79
C ASP A 366 23.07 5.00 -19.76
N ALA A 367 23.23 4.47 -20.98
CA ALA A 367 22.15 4.40 -21.96
C ALA A 367 20.99 3.48 -21.50
N LEU A 368 21.31 2.36 -20.85
CA LEU A 368 20.33 1.45 -20.24
C LEU A 368 19.54 2.16 -19.13
N ARG A 369 20.24 2.86 -18.21
CA ARG A 369 19.62 3.65 -17.13
C ARG A 369 18.70 4.73 -17.67
N ARG A 370 19.09 5.43 -18.73
CA ARG A 370 18.26 6.47 -19.36
C ARG A 370 16.95 5.91 -19.89
N HIS A 371 17.00 4.77 -20.60
CA HIS A 371 15.78 4.10 -21.08
C HIS A 371 14.90 3.63 -19.94
N LEU A 372 15.48 3.07 -18.88
CA LEU A 372 14.74 2.63 -17.70
C LEU A 372 14.04 3.81 -17.02
N ARG A 373 14.73 4.93 -16.77
CA ARG A 373 14.15 6.14 -16.17
C ARG A 373 12.99 6.72 -17.00
N GLU A 374 13.14 6.73 -18.32
CA GLU A 374 12.13 7.31 -19.20
C GLU A 374 10.91 6.40 -19.42
N LEU A 375 11.11 5.08 -19.48
CA LEU A 375 10.07 4.13 -19.90
C LEU A 375 9.47 3.33 -18.75
N ALA A 376 10.18 3.17 -17.65
CA ALA A 376 9.77 2.44 -16.46
C ALA A 376 10.30 3.11 -15.18
N PRO A 377 9.93 4.38 -14.89
CA PRO A 377 10.46 5.11 -13.75
C PRO A 377 10.16 4.41 -12.42
N LEU A 378 11.15 4.40 -11.52
CA LEU A 378 10.98 3.97 -10.13
C LEU A 378 10.41 5.11 -9.28
N LEU A 379 9.70 4.76 -8.21
CA LEU A 379 9.14 5.73 -7.25
C LEU A 379 10.23 6.46 -6.45
N SER A 380 11.38 5.81 -6.23
CA SER A 380 12.59 6.38 -5.67
C SER A 380 13.75 5.98 -6.59
N ASP A 381 14.57 6.94 -7.01
CA ASP A 381 15.78 6.67 -7.81
C ASP A 381 16.92 6.32 -6.84
N PRO A 382 17.35 5.05 -6.72
CA PRO A 382 18.36 4.64 -5.74
C PRO A 382 19.79 5.10 -6.11
N LEU A 383 19.96 5.87 -7.20
CA LEU A 383 21.24 6.22 -7.80
C LEU A 383 21.50 7.73 -7.84
N VAL A 384 20.83 8.50 -6.96
CA VAL A 384 21.16 9.90 -6.65
C VAL A 384 22.01 9.98 -5.41
#